data_AF-A0A7V8V992-F1
#
_entry.id   AF-A0A7V8V992-F1
#
_cell.length_a   1.000
_cell.length_b   1.000
_cell.length_c   1.000
_cell.angle_alpha   90.00
_cell.angle_beta   90.00
_cell.angle_gamma   90.00
#
_symmetry.space_group_name_H-M   'P 1'
#
loop_
_entity.id
_entity.type
_entity.pdbx_description
1 polymer ?
#
loop_
_entity_poly.entity_id
_entity_poly.type
_entity_poly.pdbx_seq_one_letter_code
_entity_poly.pdbx_strand_id
1 'polypeptide(L)' 'MFLERAGFAEISIKGFQRYPLANHLHWLAKGKASGHLKWSQLRTPTLEAAYGEMLAGLNQTDTLIATATAP' A
#
# COMPACT_ATOMS: atom_id res chain seq x y z
N MET A 1 -6.31 -9.44 17.39
CA MET A 1 -5.77 -9.41 18.78
C MET A 1 -5.77 -8.03 19.44
N PHE A 2 -5.16 -6.97 18.88
CA PHE A 2 -5.13 -5.66 19.58
C PHE A 2 -6.49 -4.94 19.58
N LEU A 3 -7.14 -4.82 18.42
CA LEU A 3 -8.43 -4.15 18.30
C LEU A 3 -9.54 -4.88 19.07
N GLU A 4 -9.57 -6.21 19.00
CA GLU A 4 -10.51 -7.03 19.79
C GLU A 4 -10.31 -6.82 21.30
N ARG A 5 -9.06 -6.79 21.77
CA ARG A 5 -8.75 -6.54 23.19
C ARG A 5 -9.10 -5.12 23.64
N ALA A 6 -9.14 -4.16 22.72
CA ALA A 6 -9.60 -2.80 22.98
C ALA A 6 -11.13 -2.67 22.91
N GLY A 7 -11.87 -3.75 22.67
CA GLY A 7 -13.33 -3.77 22.64
C GLY A 7 -13.96 -3.47 21.28
N PHE A 8 -13.18 -3.35 20.22
CA PHE A 8 -13.70 -3.12 18.88
C PHE A 8 -14.23 -4.42 18.23
N ALA A 9 -15.28 -4.28 17.41
CA ALA A 9 -15.91 -5.37 16.64
C ALA A 9 -15.83 -5.11 15.12
N GLU A 10 -16.25 -6.08 14.30
CA GLU A 10 -16.27 -5.98 12.82
C GLU A 10 -14.91 -5.55 12.24
N ILE A 11 -13.84 -6.20 12.70
CA ILE A 11 -12.46 -5.82 12.35
C ILE A 11 -12.10 -6.37 10.97
N SER A 12 -11.75 -5.48 10.05
CA SER A 12 -11.16 -5.80 8.75
C SER A 12 -9.79 -5.15 8.65
N ILE A 13 -8.77 -5.93 8.26
CA ILE A 13 -7.40 -5.47 8.07
C ILE A 13 -6.98 -5.80 6.64
N LYS A 14 -6.49 -4.82 5.91
CA LYS A 14 -5.99 -5.00 4.55
C LYS A 14 -4.66 -4.31 4.32
N GLY A 15 -3.85 -4.88 3.45
CA GLY A 15 -2.65 -4.24 2.91
C GLY A 15 -3.01 -3.09 1.98
N PHE A 16 -2.28 -1.99 2.06
CA PHE A 16 -2.38 -0.85 1.15
C PHE A 16 -0.98 -0.39 0.76
N GLN A 17 -0.75 -0.26 -0.55
CA GLN A 17 0.51 0.23 -1.07
C GLN A 17 0.42 1.75 -1.28
N ARG A 18 1.24 2.53 -0.58
CA ARG A 18 1.20 4.01 -0.69
C ARG A 18 1.91 4.52 -1.94
N TYR A 19 3.01 3.86 -2.33
CA TYR A 19 3.85 4.32 -3.43
C TYR A 19 3.69 3.45 -4.69
N PRO A 20 3.57 4.06 -5.88
CA PRO A 20 3.37 3.33 -7.12
C PRO A 20 4.65 2.62 -7.58
N LEU A 21 4.50 1.73 -8.56
CA LEU A 21 5.61 1.03 -9.22
C LEU A 21 6.73 1.97 -9.65
N ALA A 22 6.39 3.16 -10.17
CA ALA A 22 7.36 4.18 -10.57
C ALA A 22 8.34 4.54 -9.44
N ASN A 23 7.88 4.58 -8.19
CA ASN A 23 8.73 4.86 -7.04
C ASN A 23 9.74 3.72 -6.79
N HIS A 24 9.29 2.47 -6.80
CA HIS A 24 10.15 1.31 -6.60
C HIS A 24 11.17 1.14 -7.73
N LEU A 25 10.77 1.32 -8.99
CA LEU A 25 11.69 1.23 -10.12
C LEU A 25 12.75 2.36 -10.10
N HIS A 26 12.36 3.57 -9.71
CA HIS A 26 13.32 4.66 -9.56
C HIS A 26 14.32 4.39 -8.44
N TRP A 27 13.85 3.85 -7.32
CA TRP A 27 14.74 3.42 -6.24
C TRP A 27 15.72 2.35 -6.73
N LEU A 28 15.24 1.32 -7.43
CA LEU A 28 16.09 0.26 -7.97
C LEU A 28 17.12 0.80 -8.97
N ALA A 29 16.71 1.69 -9.88
CA ALA A 29 17.57 2.17 -10.95
C ALA A 29 18.54 3.29 -10.53
N LYS A 30 18.17 4.11 -9.54
CA LYS A 30 18.90 5.34 -9.16
C LYS A 30 19.37 5.36 -7.71
N GLY A 31 19.00 4.37 -6.90
CA GLY A 31 19.28 4.35 -5.46
C GLY A 31 18.58 5.47 -4.68
N LYS A 32 17.53 6.08 -5.24
CA LYS A 32 16.87 7.28 -4.69
C LYS A 32 15.35 7.16 -4.71
N ALA A 33 14.69 7.76 -3.73
CA ALA A 33 13.22 7.86 -3.69
C ALA A 33 12.66 8.84 -4.74
N SER A 34 11.36 9.11 -4.67
CA SER A 34 10.62 10.12 -5.47
C SER A 34 10.37 9.76 -6.94
N GLY A 35 10.40 8.46 -7.30
CA GLY A 35 10.07 8.02 -8.65
C GLY A 35 8.64 8.34 -9.08
N HIS A 36 7.71 8.44 -8.14
CA HIS A 36 6.33 8.87 -8.40
C HIS A 36 6.21 10.32 -8.90
N LEU A 37 7.22 11.17 -8.65
CA LEU A 37 7.32 12.52 -9.20
C LEU A 37 8.21 12.57 -10.45
N LYS A 38 9.36 11.89 -10.39
CA LYS A 38 10.37 11.94 -11.46
C LYS A 38 9.97 11.15 -12.70
N TRP A 39 9.23 10.06 -12.52
CA TRP A 39 8.76 9.16 -13.58
C TRP A 39 7.23 9.14 -13.64
N SER A 40 6.63 10.32 -13.65
CA SER A 40 5.17 10.49 -13.71
C SER A 40 4.54 9.85 -14.94
N GLN A 41 5.29 9.69 -16.04
CA GLN A 41 4.84 8.98 -17.23
C GLN A 41 4.53 7.49 -16.99
N LEU A 42 5.05 6.89 -15.91
CA LEU A 42 4.77 5.50 -15.51
C LEU A 42 3.61 5.41 -14.51
N ARG A 43 2.73 6.41 -14.46
CA ARG A 43 1.61 6.47 -13.54
C ARG A 43 0.31 6.50 -14.30
N THR A 44 -0.51 5.47 -14.10
CA THR A 44 -1.92 5.47 -14.45
C THR A 44 -2.69 4.89 -13.26
N PRO A 45 -3.94 5.33 -13.01
CA PRO A 45 -4.74 4.78 -11.92
C PRO A 45 -4.84 3.24 -11.97
N THR A 46 -5.00 2.68 -13.17
CA THR A 46 -5.07 1.23 -13.39
C THR A 46 -3.78 0.50 -13.00
N LEU A 47 -2.62 1.05 -13.37
CA LEU A 47 -1.33 0.44 -13.04
C LEU A 47 -1.04 0.51 -11.53
N GLU A 48 -1.37 1.65 -10.90
CA GLU A 48 -1.20 1.82 -9.46
C GLU A 48 -2.08 0.84 -8.66
N ALA A 49 -3.34 0.66 -9.09
CA ALA A 49 -4.25 -0.31 -8.49
C ALA A 49 -3.73 -1.75 -8.64
N ALA A 50 -3.41 -2.18 -9.88
CA ALA A 50 -2.94 -3.54 -10.13
C ALA A 50 -1.64 -3.86 -9.39
N TYR A 51 -0.71 -2.91 -9.31
CA TYR A 51 0.54 -3.09 -8.56
C TYR A 51 0.29 -3.20 -7.06
N GLY A 52 -0.60 -2.35 -6.52
CA GLY A 52 -0.99 -2.41 -5.11
C GLY A 52 -1.69 -3.72 -4.74
N GLU A 53 -2.60 -4.19 -5.58
CA GLU A 53 -3.30 -5.48 -5.40
C GLU A 53 -2.33 -6.66 -5.43
N MET A 54 -1.38 -6.67 -6.36
CA MET A 54 -0.33 -7.69 -6.41
C MET A 54 0.48 -7.71 -5.11
N LEU A 55 0.96 -6.55 -4.63
CA LEU A 55 1.70 -6.48 -3.37
C LEU A 55 0.85 -6.88 -2.17
N ALA A 56 -0.44 -6.53 -2.15
CA ALA A 56 -1.36 -6.94 -1.09
C ALA A 56 -1.55 -8.46 -1.07
N GLY A 57 -1.72 -9.09 -2.23
CA GLY A 57 -1.82 -10.55 -2.36
C GLY A 57 -0.54 -11.28 -1.92
N LEU A 58 0.62 -10.63 -2.03
CA LEU A 58 1.90 -11.14 -1.54
C LEU A 58 2.20 -10.80 -0.07
N ASN A 59 1.31 -10.03 0.59
CA ASN A 59 1.55 -9.46 1.92
C ASN A 59 2.85 -8.62 2.00
N GLN A 60 3.12 -7.85 0.94
CA GLN A 60 4.33 -7.02 0.77
C GLN A 60 4.00 -5.53 0.62
N THR A 61 2.85 -5.10 1.12
CA THR A 61 2.49 -3.67 1.18
C THR A 61 3.17 -2.97 2.34
N ASP A 62 3.50 -1.69 2.16
CA ASP A 62 4.17 -0.89 3.19
C ASP A 62 3.22 -0.32 4.27
N THR A 63 1.90 -0.46 4.10
CA THR A 63 0.89 0.06 5.03
C THR A 63 -0.20 -0.97 5.28
N LEU A 64 -0.69 -1.04 6.51
CA LEU A 64 -1.92 -1.75 6.89
C LEU A 64 -3.02 -0.74 7.19
N ILE A 65 -4.22 -1.00 6.66
CA ILE A 65 -5.43 -0.25 7.00
C ILE A 65 -6.35 -1.18 7.77
N ALA A 66 -6.71 -0.78 8.99
CA ALA A 66 -7.69 -1.47 9.80
C ALA A 66 -8.97 -0.62 9.92
N THR A 67 -10.12 -1.23 9.68
CA THR A 67 -11.44 -0.66 9.96
C THR A 67 -12.13 -1.51 11.01
N ALA A 68 -12.76 -0.88 11.99
CA ALA A 68 -13.48 -1.56 13.05
C ALA A 68 -14.57 -0.66 13.65
N THR A 69 -15.55 -1.26 14.31
CA THR A 69 -16.67 -0.59 14.98
C THR A 69 -16.37 -0.47 16.47
N ALA A 70 -16.60 0.73 17.03
CA ALA A 70 -16.44 0.99 18.46
C ALA A 70 -17.48 0.20 19.29
N PRO A 71 -17.20 -0.09 20.58
CA PRO A 71 -18.15 -0.75 21.46
C PRO A 71 -19.48 -0.01 21.62
#